data_AF-A0A2W4UBC9-F1
#
_entry.id   AF-A0A2W4UBC9-F1
#
_cell.length_a   1.000
_cell.length_b   1.000
_cell.length_c   1.000
_cell.angle_alpha   90.00
_cell.angle_beta   90.00
_cell.angle_gamma   90.00
#
_symmetry.space_group_name_H-M   'P 1'
#
loop_
_entity.id
_entity.type
_entity.pdbx_description
1 polymer ?
#
loop_
_entity_poly.entity_id
_entity_poly.type
_entity_poly.pdbx_seq_one_letter_code
_entity_poly.pdbx_strand_id
1 'polypeptide(L)'
;MRISLWCFCVCALALALGACGGGGGGSGDGGGVGASTTAPVSEPDVEAFEPLLAAQPTGSLQRWMAAYPGDVFSAELQAKAGAFFDAQSAYQRGDYAAAKRLLDAIWARYPVASASWMQGGGLPGLAEQEPYYALRLLTDATAWRLRRQAAGLVVKPQPLVMTVLMPLKSQANNPATLAELTAGAGPLRTRNLDARAAADNGLALREALWLYGEYLLACTDGRVQLQMRVWPLNLTAQLRVGESGGTGLVAFQNYDELFAAVPYTVRRTTDQWWLLYPGAVPQAPAIRDTTWFIAGGMSGHDQEPVFVSDDTWLLQRSRNNQYGAAGPSTTEDRLNYFPQWIHHEFFHHLAQRYPELALEPTPHSWADRLAWPADFVGAHESDYYNEAMRRRVLAPNGGSAELARRLWHKRPGVAFFGLLDVQAILGRYEVPVEGATNDWLRGVIERHPQAGQAGVPPLRWTNDAGVSWGLTPDVDAQGKLRSGVLTTGADNPYASTLPTMDVVLNMDFAAPKRSTVRALWFGGDFVRVP
;
A
#
# COMPACT_ATOMS: atom_id res chain seq x y z
N MET A 1 24.16 7.68 -28.65
CA MET A 1 23.30 8.01 -27.49
C MET A 1 22.46 6.76 -27.21
N ARG A 2 22.91 5.89 -26.30
CA ARG A 2 22.26 4.60 -26.01
C ARG A 2 21.35 4.79 -24.81
N ILE A 3 20.05 4.68 -25.04
CA ILE A 3 18.99 4.66 -24.03
C ILE A 3 18.99 3.25 -23.45
N SER A 4 19.37 3.11 -22.18
CA SER A 4 19.31 1.83 -21.47
C SER A 4 18.07 1.86 -20.56
N LEU A 5 17.13 0.96 -20.82
CA LEU A 5 15.97 0.65 -19.97
C LEU A 5 16.47 0.05 -18.64
N TRP A 6 16.22 0.72 -17.52
CA TRP A 6 16.50 0.20 -16.17
C TRP A 6 15.36 0.61 -15.24
N CYS A 7 14.34 -0.24 -15.12
CA CYS A 7 13.38 -0.23 -14.02
C CYS A 7 12.71 -1.62 -13.96
N PHE A 8 13.19 -2.46 -13.04
CA PHE A 8 12.53 -3.73 -12.68
C PHE A 8 12.33 -3.70 -11.17
N CYS A 9 11.15 -3.27 -10.73
CA CYS A 9 10.64 -3.60 -9.39
C CYS A 9 9.77 -4.86 -9.47
N VAL A 10 9.62 -5.49 -8.30
CA VAL A 10 9.25 -6.89 -8.00
C VAL A 10 8.01 -7.45 -8.73
N CYS A 11 7.15 -6.62 -9.32
CA CYS A 11 5.97 -7.07 -10.06
C CYS A 11 6.27 -8.01 -11.24
N ALA A 12 7.45 -7.91 -11.88
CA ALA A 12 7.80 -8.78 -13.01
C ALA A 12 8.38 -10.15 -12.61
N LEU A 13 8.82 -10.34 -11.36
CA LEU A 13 9.53 -11.58 -10.98
C LEU A 13 8.61 -12.69 -10.43
N ALA A 14 7.39 -12.35 -9.99
CA ALA A 14 6.41 -13.33 -9.53
C ALA A 14 5.92 -14.28 -10.66
N LEU A 15 6.08 -13.89 -11.93
CA LEU A 15 5.63 -14.67 -13.09
C LEU A 15 6.71 -15.53 -13.76
N ALA A 16 7.99 -15.40 -13.40
CA ALA A 16 9.10 -16.01 -14.16
C ALA A 16 9.78 -17.22 -13.49
N LEU A 17 9.38 -17.63 -12.27
CA LEU A 17 9.98 -18.80 -11.59
C LEU A 17 8.97 -19.90 -11.20
N GLY A 18 7.70 -19.77 -11.63
CA GLY A 18 6.65 -20.76 -11.40
C GLY A 18 6.47 -21.75 -12.57
N ALA A 19 7.54 -22.34 -13.10
CA ALA A 19 7.42 -23.46 -14.04
C ALA A 19 8.67 -24.34 -14.01
N CYS A 20 8.50 -25.57 -13.49
CA CYS A 20 9.14 -26.85 -13.87
C CYS A 20 9.56 -27.69 -12.65
N GLY A 21 8.95 -28.87 -12.50
CA GLY A 21 9.49 -29.96 -11.67
C GLY A 21 8.43 -30.82 -10.98
N GLY A 22 7.70 -31.63 -11.74
CA GLY A 22 6.85 -32.68 -11.19
C GLY A 22 7.63 -33.95 -10.79
N GLY A 23 7.04 -34.71 -9.86
CA GLY A 23 7.12 -36.17 -9.82
C GLY A 23 8.07 -36.80 -8.78
N GLY A 24 7.49 -37.46 -7.78
CA GLY A 24 8.19 -38.44 -6.95
C GLY A 24 7.44 -38.79 -5.67
N GLY A 25 6.63 -39.85 -5.71
CA GLY A 25 5.82 -40.32 -4.58
C GLY A 25 6.65 -40.97 -3.45
N GLY A 26 6.06 -40.96 -2.26
CA GLY A 26 6.58 -41.66 -1.08
C GLY A 26 5.57 -41.60 0.06
N SER A 27 4.87 -42.70 0.28
CA SER A 27 3.98 -43.00 1.40
C SER A 27 4.74 -43.08 2.74
N GLY A 28 4.12 -42.63 3.84
CA GLY A 28 4.56 -43.01 5.19
C GLY A 28 4.04 -42.13 6.34
N ASP A 29 2.98 -42.62 6.98
CA ASP A 29 2.68 -42.65 8.43
C ASP A 29 2.70 -41.37 9.30
N GLY A 30 1.46 -40.97 9.67
CA GLY A 30 0.93 -40.91 11.04
C GLY A 30 1.85 -40.54 12.21
N GLY A 31 1.65 -39.33 12.75
CA GLY A 31 2.12 -38.94 14.09
C GLY A 31 1.33 -37.75 14.63
N GLY A 32 0.56 -37.96 15.70
CA GLY A 32 -0.37 -36.99 16.28
C GLY A 32 0.29 -35.73 16.82
N VAL A 33 -0.34 -34.58 16.57
CA VAL A 33 0.10 -33.27 17.08
C VAL A 33 -0.71 -32.92 18.32
N GLY A 34 -0.03 -32.88 19.47
CA GLY A 34 -0.59 -32.36 20.72
C GLY A 34 -0.79 -30.84 20.62
N ALA A 35 -1.99 -30.38 20.98
CA ALA A 35 -2.32 -28.97 21.05
C ALA A 35 -1.52 -28.30 22.17
N SER A 36 -0.55 -27.47 21.80
CA SER A 36 0.11 -26.52 22.70
C SER A 36 -0.78 -25.29 22.83
N THR A 37 -1.30 -25.06 24.04
CA THR A 37 -2.09 -23.88 24.39
C THR A 37 -1.16 -22.72 24.70
N THR A 38 -0.80 -21.92 23.69
CA THR A 38 -0.18 -20.61 23.90
C THR A 38 -1.24 -19.62 24.38
N ALA A 39 -0.95 -18.91 25.48
CA ALA A 39 -1.81 -17.87 26.02
C ALA A 39 -2.02 -16.74 24.98
N PRO A 40 -3.21 -16.12 24.92
CA PRO A 40 -3.49 -15.02 23.99
C PRO A 40 -2.57 -13.83 24.29
N VAL A 41 -1.77 -13.44 23.31
CA VAL A 41 -1.06 -12.16 23.30
C VAL A 41 -2.13 -11.06 23.31
N SER A 42 -2.11 -10.17 24.30
CA SER A 42 -3.00 -9.00 24.36
C SER A 42 -2.87 -8.20 23.06
N GLU A 43 -3.98 -7.87 22.42
CA GLU A 43 -3.97 -7.05 21.21
C GLU A 43 -3.30 -5.69 21.52
N PRO A 44 -2.22 -5.28 20.82
CA PRO A 44 -1.68 -3.93 20.94
C PRO A 44 -2.74 -2.89 20.58
N ASP A 45 -2.76 -1.79 21.33
CA ASP A 45 -3.70 -0.70 21.15
C ASP A 45 -3.61 -0.11 19.73
N VAL A 46 -4.77 0.05 19.08
CA VAL A 46 -4.88 0.82 17.84
C VAL A 46 -4.90 2.29 18.22
N GLU A 47 -3.77 2.98 18.03
CA GLU A 47 -3.73 4.42 18.20
C GLU A 47 -4.19 5.11 16.92
N ALA A 48 -5.15 6.02 17.05
CA ALA A 48 -5.36 6.99 15.99
C ALA A 48 -4.04 7.77 15.80
N PHE A 49 -3.72 8.11 14.56
CA PHE A 49 -2.79 9.23 14.34
C PHE A 49 -3.46 10.47 14.95
N GLU A 50 -3.13 10.78 16.20
CA GLU A 50 -3.45 12.08 16.74
C GLU A 50 -2.76 13.12 15.84
N PRO A 51 -3.44 14.19 15.39
CA PRO A 51 -3.04 14.98 14.22
C PRO A 51 -1.77 15.84 14.40
N LEU A 52 -0.98 15.64 15.45
CA LEU A 52 0.09 16.56 15.79
C LEU A 52 1.36 15.77 16.06
N LEU A 53 2.12 15.51 14.99
CA LEU A 53 3.52 15.92 15.10
C LEU A 53 3.45 17.38 15.54
N ALA A 54 3.87 17.65 16.78
CA ALA A 54 3.97 19.02 17.27
C ALA A 54 4.65 19.85 16.19
N ALA A 55 4.15 21.07 15.95
CA ALA A 55 4.69 21.94 14.92
C ALA A 55 6.21 21.94 15.02
N GLN A 56 6.88 21.64 13.91
CA GLN A 56 8.33 21.49 13.93
C GLN A 56 8.98 22.78 14.47
N PRO A 57 9.95 22.67 15.40
CA PRO A 57 10.60 23.84 15.96
C PRO A 57 11.31 24.61 14.85
N THR A 58 11.34 25.94 14.99
CA THR A 58 12.03 26.84 14.06
C THR A 58 13.45 26.34 13.76
N GLY A 59 13.90 26.48 12.51
CA GLY A 59 15.26 26.11 12.10
C GLY A 59 15.41 24.70 11.49
N SER A 60 14.34 24.10 10.97
CA SER A 60 14.39 22.78 10.31
C SER A 60 15.40 22.73 9.16
N LEU A 61 15.45 23.77 8.32
CA LEU A 61 16.45 23.85 7.25
C LEU A 61 17.88 23.75 7.79
N GLN A 62 18.19 24.50 8.85
CA GLN A 62 19.53 24.51 9.44
C GLN A 62 19.87 23.16 10.09
N ARG A 63 18.91 22.51 10.77
CA ARG A 63 19.10 21.16 11.32
C ARG A 63 19.32 20.12 10.24
N TRP A 64 18.54 20.20 9.17
CA TRP A 64 18.68 19.31 8.02
C TRP A 64 20.07 19.48 7.40
N MET A 65 20.47 20.72 7.10
CA MET A 65 21.77 20.99 6.51
C MET A 65 22.94 20.58 7.40
N ALA A 66 22.86 20.83 8.71
CA ALA A 66 23.91 20.46 9.67
C ALA A 66 24.15 18.95 9.77
N ALA A 67 23.20 18.13 9.31
CA ALA A 67 23.33 16.69 9.32
C ALA A 67 24.17 16.14 8.14
N TYR A 68 24.54 16.98 7.16
CA TYR A 68 25.34 16.56 6.01
C TYR A 68 26.72 17.22 6.04
N PRO A 69 27.79 16.47 5.70
CA PRO A 69 29.12 17.04 5.61
C PRO A 69 29.29 17.88 4.33
N GLY A 70 29.94 19.04 4.46
CA GLY A 70 30.32 19.89 3.32
C GLY A 70 29.18 20.74 2.76
N ASP A 71 29.45 21.43 1.65
CA ASP A 71 28.50 22.31 0.96
C ASP A 71 27.76 21.55 -0.15
N VAL A 72 26.94 20.56 0.25
CA VAL A 72 26.15 19.74 -0.69
C VAL A 72 24.83 20.41 -1.09
N PHE A 73 24.46 21.51 -0.43
CA PHE A 73 23.19 22.20 -0.64
C PHE A 73 23.38 23.47 -1.45
N SER A 74 23.01 23.44 -2.73
CA SER A 74 22.98 24.67 -3.55
C SER A 74 22.02 25.70 -2.93
N ALA A 75 22.28 26.99 -3.17
CA ALA A 75 21.39 28.06 -2.71
C ALA A 75 19.94 27.89 -3.20
N GLU A 76 19.77 27.28 -4.38
CA GLU A 76 18.47 26.94 -4.93
C GLU A 76 17.77 25.84 -4.12
N LEU A 77 18.47 24.75 -3.80
CA LEU A 77 17.94 23.67 -2.97
C LEU A 77 17.61 24.17 -1.55
N GLN A 78 18.47 25.01 -0.95
CA GLN A 78 18.20 25.64 0.34
C GLN A 78 16.91 26.46 0.30
N ALA A 79 16.68 27.23 -0.78
CA ALA A 79 15.46 28.01 -0.93
C ALA A 79 14.20 27.14 -1.05
N LYS A 80 14.27 26.04 -1.82
CA LYS A 80 13.16 25.10 -2.00
C LYS A 80 12.83 24.35 -0.70
N ALA A 81 13.84 23.78 -0.05
CA ALA A 81 13.70 23.06 1.22
C ALA A 81 13.25 23.99 2.35
N GLY A 82 13.80 25.20 2.43
CA GLY A 82 13.35 26.22 3.38
C GLY A 82 11.87 26.56 3.21
N ALA A 83 11.44 26.83 1.97
CA ALA A 83 10.03 27.10 1.69
C ALA A 83 9.12 25.93 2.06
N PHE A 84 9.54 24.69 1.80
CA PHE A 84 8.81 23.50 2.24
C PHE A 84 8.67 23.45 3.77
N PHE A 85 9.78 23.54 4.51
CA PHE A 85 9.73 23.45 5.98
C PHE A 85 8.94 24.59 6.62
N ASP A 86 9.04 25.81 6.08
CA ASP A 86 8.29 26.96 6.58
C ASP A 86 6.78 26.80 6.30
N ALA A 87 6.41 26.36 5.09
CA ALA A 87 5.03 26.09 4.73
C ALA A 87 4.44 24.94 5.56
N GLN A 88 5.22 23.87 5.76
CA GLN A 88 4.84 22.73 6.59
C GLN A 88 4.58 23.17 8.03
N SER A 89 5.48 23.97 8.60
CA SER A 89 5.37 24.49 9.96
C SER A 89 4.14 25.39 10.11
N ALA A 90 3.86 26.26 9.13
CA ALA A 90 2.63 27.06 9.09
C ALA A 90 1.36 26.18 9.03
N TYR A 91 1.36 25.15 8.18
CA TYR A 91 0.27 24.20 8.06
C TYR A 91 0.00 23.47 9.39
N GLN A 92 1.04 22.97 10.05
CA GLN A 92 0.94 22.26 11.33
C GLN A 92 0.42 23.14 12.47
N ARG A 93 0.64 24.47 12.42
CA ARG A 93 0.04 25.43 13.35
C ARG A 93 -1.41 25.82 13.01
N GLY A 94 -1.97 25.29 11.92
CA GLY A 94 -3.30 25.67 11.43
C GLY A 94 -3.34 27.01 10.69
N ASP A 95 -2.20 27.65 10.43
CA ASP A 95 -2.12 28.86 9.61
C ASP A 95 -2.02 28.50 8.12
N TYR A 96 -3.12 27.94 7.60
CA TYR A 96 -3.21 27.50 6.21
C TYR A 96 -3.07 28.66 5.22
N ALA A 97 -3.41 29.89 5.63
CA ALA A 97 -3.24 31.07 4.80
C ALA A 97 -1.75 31.43 4.64
N ALA A 98 -0.95 31.37 5.70
CA ALA A 98 0.50 31.54 5.60
C ALA A 98 1.15 30.41 4.81
N ALA A 99 0.76 29.15 5.06
CA ALA A 99 1.24 28.02 4.28
C ALA A 99 0.99 28.24 2.78
N LYS A 100 -0.22 28.64 2.40
CA LYS A 100 -0.56 28.93 0.99
C LYS A 100 0.31 30.04 0.40
N ARG A 101 0.53 31.15 1.12
CA ARG A 101 1.38 32.25 0.62
C ARG A 101 2.81 31.79 0.35
N LEU A 102 3.38 30.97 1.24
CA LEU A 102 4.73 30.41 1.07
C LEU A 102 4.80 29.46 -0.14
N LEU A 103 3.78 28.60 -0.29
CA LEU A 103 3.66 27.70 -1.44
C LEU A 103 3.49 28.47 -2.76
N ASP A 104 2.60 29.45 -2.81
CA ASP A 104 2.42 30.31 -3.99
C ASP A 104 3.73 31.03 -4.36
N ALA A 105 4.47 31.52 -3.36
CA ALA A 105 5.75 32.20 -3.58
C ALA A 105 6.82 31.27 -4.16
N ILE A 106 6.94 30.04 -3.65
CA ILE A 106 7.92 29.09 -4.20
C ILE A 106 7.53 28.64 -5.61
N TRP A 107 6.24 28.43 -5.89
CA TRP A 107 5.75 28.10 -7.24
C TRP A 107 5.87 29.25 -8.24
N ALA A 108 5.76 30.51 -7.79
CA ALA A 108 6.02 31.67 -8.64
C ALA A 108 7.51 31.77 -9.02
N ARG A 109 8.41 31.42 -8.09
CA ARG A 109 9.86 31.46 -8.30
C ARG A 109 10.39 30.27 -9.10
N TYR A 110 9.88 29.07 -8.82
CA TYR A 110 10.24 27.82 -9.47
C TYR A 110 8.95 27.14 -9.96
N PRO A 111 8.47 27.50 -11.17
CA PRO A 111 7.20 26.99 -11.68
C PRO A 111 7.09 25.47 -11.67
N VAL A 112 5.88 24.96 -11.44
CA VAL A 112 5.54 23.53 -11.62
C VAL A 112 6.02 23.06 -13.00
N ALA A 113 6.49 21.83 -13.10
CA ALA A 113 7.03 21.21 -14.32
C ALA A 113 8.30 21.86 -14.89
N SER A 114 8.84 22.91 -14.28
CA SER A 114 10.06 23.54 -14.78
C SER A 114 11.30 22.67 -14.53
N ALA A 115 12.31 22.82 -15.40
CA ALA A 115 13.56 22.06 -15.34
C ALA A 115 14.39 22.34 -14.07
N SER A 116 14.11 23.43 -13.33
CA SER A 116 14.76 23.68 -12.03
C SER A 116 14.51 22.57 -11.02
N TRP A 117 13.45 21.77 -11.19
CA TRP A 117 13.14 20.66 -10.29
C TRP A 117 13.90 19.37 -10.60
N MET A 118 14.75 19.34 -11.63
CA MET A 118 15.56 18.17 -11.98
C MET A 118 16.93 18.20 -11.29
N GLN A 119 17.38 17.05 -10.80
CA GLN A 119 18.80 16.82 -10.52
C GLN A 119 19.53 16.43 -11.80
N GLY A 120 20.75 16.94 -11.96
CA GLY A 120 21.66 16.43 -12.98
C GLY A 120 22.10 15.01 -12.62
N GLY A 121 21.71 14.01 -13.42
CA GLY A 121 22.20 12.63 -13.28
C GLY A 121 21.37 11.68 -12.41
N GLY A 122 20.12 12.02 -12.08
CA GLY A 122 19.20 11.09 -11.40
C GLY A 122 18.70 9.95 -12.30
N LEU A 123 18.22 8.86 -11.68
CA LEU A 123 17.54 7.77 -12.39
C LEU A 123 16.28 8.30 -13.10
N PRO A 124 15.96 7.83 -14.33
CA PRO A 124 14.67 8.12 -14.96
C PRO A 124 13.54 7.70 -14.01
N GLY A 125 12.65 8.63 -13.65
CA GLY A 125 11.54 8.39 -12.72
C GLY A 125 11.77 8.84 -11.27
N LEU A 126 13.00 9.01 -10.80
CA LEU A 126 13.30 9.52 -9.43
C LEU A 126 14.30 10.70 -9.44
N ALA A 127 14.44 11.37 -10.59
CA ALA A 127 15.41 12.45 -10.79
C ALA A 127 14.96 13.82 -10.27
N GLU A 128 13.79 13.90 -9.62
CA GLU A 128 13.28 15.14 -9.03
C GLU A 128 14.10 15.51 -7.79
N GLN A 129 14.48 16.78 -7.66
CA GLN A 129 15.07 17.27 -6.42
C GLN A 129 14.01 17.27 -5.33
N GLU A 130 14.30 16.66 -4.18
CA GLU A 130 13.60 16.98 -2.94
C GLU A 130 13.63 18.51 -2.73
N PRO A 131 12.54 19.17 -2.27
CA PRO A 131 11.29 18.62 -1.73
C PRO A 131 10.11 18.61 -2.72
N TYR A 132 10.31 18.48 -4.04
CA TYR A 132 9.23 18.76 -5.01
C TYR A 132 7.94 17.95 -4.77
N TYR A 133 8.04 16.64 -4.55
CA TYR A 133 6.92 15.78 -4.15
C TYR A 133 6.17 16.31 -2.93
N ALA A 134 6.90 16.59 -1.85
CA ALA A 134 6.32 17.06 -0.60
C ALA A 134 5.62 18.42 -0.77
N LEU A 135 6.18 19.33 -1.59
CA LEU A 135 5.54 20.59 -1.94
C LEU A 135 4.23 20.38 -2.71
N ARG A 136 4.18 19.44 -3.67
CA ARG A 136 2.96 19.13 -4.44
C ARG A 136 1.85 18.61 -3.54
N LEU A 137 2.16 17.64 -2.67
CA LEU A 137 1.19 17.09 -1.71
C LEU A 137 0.72 18.15 -0.70
N LEU A 138 1.64 18.94 -0.14
CA LEU A 138 1.31 20.00 0.81
C LEU A 138 0.46 21.12 0.19
N THR A 139 0.64 21.39 -1.11
CA THR A 139 -0.21 22.32 -1.87
C THR A 139 -1.66 21.84 -1.93
N ASP A 140 -1.88 20.56 -2.23
CA ASP A 140 -3.22 19.98 -2.27
C ASP A 140 -3.88 19.97 -0.89
N ALA A 141 -3.13 19.57 0.14
CA ALA A 141 -3.60 19.57 1.52
C ALA A 141 -3.97 20.98 2.00
N THR A 142 -3.12 21.97 1.74
CA THR A 142 -3.35 23.38 2.13
C THR A 142 -4.57 23.96 1.42
N ALA A 143 -4.71 23.72 0.11
CA ALA A 143 -5.85 24.18 -0.66
C ALA A 143 -7.17 23.58 -0.14
N TRP A 144 -7.16 22.29 0.20
CA TRP A 144 -8.32 21.62 0.78
C TRP A 144 -8.71 22.22 2.15
N ARG A 145 -7.75 22.42 3.06
CA ARG A 145 -8.01 23.00 4.38
C ARG A 145 -8.65 24.38 4.30
N LEU A 146 -8.12 25.25 3.42
CA LEU A 146 -8.69 26.58 3.19
C LEU A 146 -10.09 26.53 2.62
N ARG A 147 -10.34 25.68 1.62
CA ARG A 147 -11.68 25.48 1.05
C ARG A 147 -12.66 25.01 2.13
N ARG A 148 -12.26 24.03 2.94
CA ARG A 148 -13.07 23.49 4.04
C ARG A 148 -13.42 24.57 5.07
N GLN A 149 -12.42 25.35 5.49
CA GLN A 149 -12.59 26.43 6.45
C GLN A 149 -13.55 27.50 5.90
N ALA A 150 -13.38 27.91 4.64
CA ALA A 150 -14.25 28.88 4.00
C ALA A 150 -15.69 28.39 3.85
N ALA A 151 -15.89 27.10 3.54
CA ALA A 151 -17.21 26.51 3.34
C ALA A 151 -17.89 26.05 4.65
N GLY A 152 -17.21 26.12 5.81
CA GLY A 152 -17.74 25.61 7.08
C GLY A 152 -18.03 24.10 7.08
N LEU A 153 -17.35 23.33 6.23
CA LEU A 153 -17.66 21.91 6.03
C LEU A 153 -17.17 21.07 7.21
N VAL A 154 -18.11 20.42 7.89
CA VAL A 154 -17.84 19.43 8.93
C VAL A 154 -18.04 18.04 8.33
N VAL A 155 -16.98 17.50 7.74
CA VAL A 155 -16.92 16.08 7.36
C VAL A 155 -16.29 15.33 8.53
N LYS A 156 -16.98 14.29 9.03
CA LYS A 156 -16.41 13.36 10.01
C LYS A 156 -15.62 12.30 9.24
N PRO A 157 -14.28 12.31 9.30
CA PRO A 157 -13.50 11.32 8.60
C PRO A 157 -13.75 9.93 9.21
N GLN A 158 -13.66 8.91 8.36
CA GLN A 158 -13.63 7.52 8.76
C GLN A 158 -12.19 7.01 8.77
N PRO A 159 -11.85 6.12 9.71
CA PRO A 159 -10.51 5.59 9.80
C PRO A 159 -10.18 4.68 8.61
N LEU A 160 -9.01 4.89 8.04
CA LEU A 160 -8.31 3.96 7.15
C LEU A 160 -7.10 3.45 7.91
N VAL A 161 -7.11 2.17 8.27
CA VAL A 161 -6.11 1.57 9.17
C VAL A 161 -4.94 1.03 8.37
N MET A 162 -3.77 1.63 8.54
CA MET A 162 -2.50 1.07 8.11
C MET A 162 -1.89 0.25 9.24
N THR A 163 -1.68 -1.05 9.03
CA THR A 163 -0.95 -1.89 9.97
C THR A 163 0.51 -2.00 9.54
N VAL A 164 1.42 -1.50 10.37
CA VAL A 164 2.86 -1.66 10.18
C VAL A 164 3.27 -3.02 10.76
N LEU A 165 3.38 -4.02 9.89
CA LEU A 165 3.80 -5.36 10.24
C LEU A 165 5.32 -5.40 10.38
N MET A 166 5.82 -5.76 11.57
CA MET A 166 7.23 -5.66 11.91
C MET A 166 7.84 -7.00 12.36
N PRO A 167 8.34 -7.85 11.43
CA PRO A 167 9.22 -8.96 11.80
C PRO A 167 10.39 -8.46 12.65
N LEU A 168 10.53 -8.98 13.87
CA LEU A 168 11.60 -8.53 14.79
C LEU A 168 12.99 -8.96 14.33
N LYS A 169 13.05 -9.94 13.41
CA LYS A 169 14.28 -10.50 12.85
C LYS A 169 14.13 -10.70 11.35
N SER A 170 15.23 -10.58 10.63
CA SER A 170 15.39 -11.14 9.29
C SER A 170 16.57 -12.09 9.24
N GLN A 171 16.55 -13.03 8.30
CA GLN A 171 17.67 -13.89 7.98
C GLN A 171 17.87 -13.92 6.47
N ALA A 172 19.10 -13.67 6.02
CA ALA A 172 19.43 -13.62 4.60
C ALA A 172 20.86 -14.07 4.33
N ASN A 173 21.16 -14.52 3.11
CA ASN A 173 22.53 -14.65 2.65
C ASN A 173 23.20 -13.26 2.60
N ASN A 174 24.44 -13.16 3.05
CA ASN A 174 25.17 -11.90 3.15
C ASN A 174 26.46 -11.96 2.30
N PRO A 175 26.34 -11.78 0.97
CA PRO A 175 27.48 -11.82 0.06
C PRO A 175 28.50 -10.72 0.39
N ALA A 176 29.78 -11.05 0.22
CA ALA A 176 30.93 -10.17 0.42
C ALA A 176 31.57 -9.73 -0.91
N THR A 177 31.28 -10.43 -2.01
CA THR A 177 31.78 -10.14 -3.36
C THR A 177 30.65 -10.05 -4.38
N LEU A 178 30.88 -9.37 -5.50
CA LEU A 178 29.92 -9.34 -6.62
C LEU A 178 29.62 -10.74 -7.16
N ALA A 179 30.62 -11.65 -7.19
CA ALA A 179 30.40 -13.02 -7.63
C ALA A 179 29.44 -13.79 -6.70
N GLU A 180 29.58 -13.61 -5.39
CA GLU A 180 28.63 -14.18 -4.42
C GLU A 180 27.24 -13.56 -4.55
N LEU A 181 27.16 -12.24 -4.80
CA LEU A 181 25.89 -11.54 -5.00
C LEU A 181 25.15 -12.08 -6.24
N THR A 182 25.81 -12.17 -7.39
CA THR A 182 25.23 -12.73 -8.63
C THR A 182 24.82 -14.19 -8.46
N ALA A 183 25.58 -14.97 -7.68
CA ALA A 183 25.23 -16.35 -7.37
C ALA A 183 24.10 -16.49 -6.33
N GLY A 184 23.67 -15.40 -5.67
CA GLY A 184 22.76 -15.46 -4.53
C GLY A 184 23.33 -16.25 -3.35
N ALA A 185 24.65 -16.19 -3.16
CA ALA A 185 25.41 -16.94 -2.18
C ALA A 185 25.88 -16.04 -1.02
N GLY A 186 26.76 -16.57 -0.17
CA GLY A 186 27.28 -15.92 1.04
C GLY A 186 26.72 -16.53 2.32
N PRO A 187 27.37 -16.31 3.47
CA PRO A 187 26.91 -16.86 4.75
C PRO A 187 25.55 -16.28 5.13
N LEU A 188 24.69 -17.12 5.70
CA LEU A 188 23.44 -16.66 6.31
C LEU A 188 23.75 -15.77 7.51
N ARG A 189 23.08 -14.62 7.59
CA ARG A 189 23.13 -13.72 8.74
C ARG A 189 21.73 -13.38 9.20
N THR A 190 21.55 -13.41 10.51
CA THR A 190 20.36 -12.91 11.18
C THR A 190 20.59 -11.48 11.62
N ARG A 191 19.64 -10.59 11.33
CA ARG A 191 19.64 -9.20 11.76
C ARG A 191 18.38 -8.95 12.59
N ASN A 192 18.49 -8.11 13.62
CA ASN A 192 17.36 -7.70 14.44
C ASN A 192 16.84 -6.35 13.94
N LEU A 193 15.56 -6.10 14.13
CA LEU A 193 14.96 -4.80 13.86
C LEU A 193 15.64 -3.74 14.73
N ASP A 194 16.03 -2.63 14.10
CA ASP A 194 16.54 -1.49 14.84
C ASP A 194 15.43 -0.93 15.74
N ALA A 195 15.68 -0.95 17.05
CA ALA A 195 14.69 -0.55 18.06
C ALA A 195 14.19 0.88 17.86
N ARG A 196 14.96 1.76 17.17
CA ARG A 196 14.55 3.12 16.84
C ARG A 196 13.35 3.18 15.90
N ALA A 197 13.08 2.13 15.12
CA ALA A 197 11.91 2.06 14.24
C ALA A 197 10.59 2.08 15.02
N ALA A 198 10.58 1.48 16.21
CA ALA A 198 9.42 1.43 17.10
C ALA A 198 9.52 2.38 18.31
N ALA A 199 10.67 3.06 18.48
CA ALA A 199 10.91 3.97 19.59
C ALA A 199 9.98 5.20 19.57
N ASP A 200 9.80 5.83 20.74
CA ASP A 200 8.97 7.02 20.93
C ASP A 200 7.57 6.86 20.32
N ASN A 201 7.00 5.67 20.55
CA ASN A 201 5.71 5.26 20.01
C ASN A 201 5.69 5.25 18.46
N GLY A 202 6.79 4.87 17.81
CA GLY A 202 6.90 4.86 16.34
C GLY A 202 7.03 6.25 15.71
N LEU A 203 7.77 7.17 16.35
CA LEU A 203 7.94 8.55 15.86
C LEU A 203 8.43 8.61 14.40
N ALA A 204 9.42 7.79 14.03
CA ALA A 204 9.95 7.76 12.68
C ALA A 204 8.89 7.37 11.63
N LEU A 205 8.01 6.43 11.96
CA LEU A 205 6.88 6.04 11.10
C LEU A 205 5.88 7.18 10.96
N ARG A 206 5.61 7.87 12.07
CA ARG A 206 4.69 9.02 12.07
C ARG A 206 5.19 10.16 11.22
N GLU A 207 6.48 10.47 11.28
CA GLU A 207 7.12 11.46 10.43
C GLU A 207 7.04 11.08 8.95
N ALA A 208 7.30 9.81 8.62
CA ALA A 208 7.20 9.31 7.25
C ALA A 208 5.77 9.40 6.68
N LEU A 209 4.75 9.06 7.48
CA LEU A 209 3.35 8.96 7.02
C LEU A 209 2.55 10.26 7.14
N TRP A 210 3.02 11.26 7.88
CA TRP A 210 2.23 12.45 8.21
C TRP A 210 1.64 13.15 6.97
N LEU A 211 2.48 13.49 5.99
CA LEU A 211 2.02 14.22 4.81
C LEU A 211 1.14 13.35 3.91
N TYR A 212 1.39 12.03 3.87
CA TYR A 212 0.50 11.09 3.18
C TYR A 212 -0.89 11.06 3.82
N GLY A 213 -0.98 11.03 5.16
CA GLY A 213 -2.25 11.12 5.88
C GLY A 213 -3.03 12.42 5.60
N GLU A 214 -2.33 13.56 5.59
CA GLU A 214 -2.93 14.85 5.22
C GLU A 214 -3.36 14.91 3.74
N TYR A 215 -2.59 14.28 2.85
CA TYR A 215 -2.95 14.17 1.45
C TYR A 215 -4.18 13.27 1.23
N LEU A 216 -4.28 12.14 1.93
CA LEU A 216 -5.46 11.27 1.89
C LEU A 216 -6.72 12.01 2.36
N LEU A 217 -6.61 12.80 3.43
CA LEU A 217 -7.69 13.69 3.87
C LEU A 217 -8.09 14.66 2.75
N ALA A 218 -7.11 15.27 2.08
CA ALA A 218 -7.36 16.26 1.03
C ALA A 218 -8.01 15.65 -0.23
N CYS A 219 -7.45 14.57 -0.76
CA CYS A 219 -7.93 13.96 -2.01
C CYS A 219 -9.28 13.24 -1.83
N THR A 220 -9.59 12.78 -0.62
CA THR A 220 -10.91 12.22 -0.27
C THR A 220 -11.90 13.26 0.27
N ASP A 221 -11.51 14.54 0.24
CA ASP A 221 -12.32 15.66 0.69
C ASP A 221 -12.87 15.46 2.13
N GLY A 222 -11.96 15.03 3.02
CA GLY A 222 -12.18 14.84 4.45
C GLY A 222 -12.81 13.51 4.85
N ARG A 223 -13.02 12.56 3.91
CA ARG A 223 -13.72 11.30 4.19
C ARG A 223 -12.83 10.25 4.83
N VAL A 224 -11.53 10.25 4.52
CA VAL A 224 -10.57 9.26 5.01
C VAL A 224 -9.56 9.93 5.94
N GLN A 225 -9.35 9.35 7.11
CA GLN A 225 -8.23 9.67 8.00
C GLN A 225 -7.38 8.42 8.19
N LEU A 226 -6.09 8.53 7.87
CA LEU A 226 -5.12 7.48 8.12
C LEU A 226 -4.96 7.26 9.64
N GLN A 227 -4.98 6.00 10.06
CA GLN A 227 -4.61 5.56 11.41
C GLN A 227 -3.53 4.50 11.30
N MET A 228 -2.60 4.46 12.25
CA MET A 228 -1.51 3.51 12.23
C MET A 228 -1.57 2.60 13.44
N ARG A 229 -1.42 1.31 13.18
CA ARG A 229 -1.20 0.29 14.21
C ARG A 229 0.15 -0.35 13.95
N VAL A 230 1.03 -0.39 14.95
CA VAL A 230 2.28 -1.15 14.86
C VAL A 230 2.03 -2.56 15.36
N TRP A 231 2.43 -3.56 14.56
CA TRP A 231 2.26 -4.97 14.87
C TRP A 231 3.60 -5.69 14.85
N PRO A 232 4.28 -5.84 16.00
CA PRO A 232 5.52 -6.61 16.08
C PRO A 232 5.22 -8.10 15.86
N LEU A 233 6.03 -8.74 15.04
CA LEU A 233 5.88 -10.14 14.68
C LEU A 233 7.09 -10.93 15.19
N ASN A 234 6.84 -11.88 16.09
CA ASN A 234 7.85 -12.82 16.55
C ASN A 234 8.03 -13.98 15.55
N LEU A 235 8.25 -13.64 14.28
CA LEU A 235 8.58 -14.54 13.19
C LEU A 235 9.74 -13.91 12.42
N THR A 236 10.71 -14.73 12.01
CA THR A 236 11.84 -14.25 11.23
C THR A 236 11.44 -14.10 9.77
N ALA A 237 11.66 -12.92 9.19
CA ALA A 237 11.58 -12.71 7.76
C ALA A 237 12.73 -13.46 7.07
N GLN A 238 12.42 -14.47 6.27
CA GLN A 238 13.38 -15.20 5.45
C GLN A 238 13.56 -14.47 4.14
N LEU A 239 14.78 -14.02 3.86
CA LEU A 239 15.09 -13.16 2.74
C LEU A 239 16.17 -13.79 1.86
N ARG A 240 16.08 -13.54 0.57
CA ARG A 240 17.14 -13.82 -0.39
C ARG A 240 17.72 -12.51 -0.90
N VAL A 241 19.04 -12.41 -0.89
CA VAL A 241 19.80 -11.32 -1.50
C VAL A 241 20.43 -11.83 -2.79
N GLY A 242 20.23 -11.12 -3.89
CA GLY A 242 20.82 -11.47 -5.18
C GLY A 242 20.98 -10.25 -6.07
N GLU A 243 21.34 -10.48 -7.33
CA GLU A 243 21.39 -9.46 -8.37
C GLU A 243 20.63 -9.93 -9.60
N SER A 244 19.95 -8.99 -10.26
CA SER A 244 19.26 -9.22 -11.52
C SER A 244 19.44 -8.00 -12.42
N GLY A 245 19.98 -8.24 -13.62
CA GLY A 245 20.14 -7.20 -14.64
C GLY A 245 20.94 -6.00 -14.13
N GLY A 246 21.99 -6.21 -13.34
CA GLY A 246 22.86 -5.22 -12.71
C GLY A 246 22.32 -4.53 -11.46
N THR A 247 21.16 -4.94 -10.95
CA THR A 247 20.54 -4.37 -9.76
C THR A 247 20.47 -5.39 -8.64
N GLY A 248 20.90 -5.01 -7.44
CA GLY A 248 20.76 -5.83 -6.23
C GLY A 248 19.30 -5.91 -5.80
N LEU A 249 18.85 -7.10 -5.38
CA LEU A 249 17.48 -7.36 -4.97
C LEU A 249 17.46 -8.02 -3.59
N VAL A 250 16.51 -7.61 -2.75
CA VAL A 250 16.13 -8.31 -1.53
C VAL A 250 14.69 -8.80 -1.69
N ALA A 251 14.48 -10.11 -1.57
CA ALA A 251 13.17 -10.73 -1.76
C ALA A 251 12.79 -11.64 -0.59
N PHE A 252 11.51 -11.66 -0.22
CA PHE A 252 10.99 -12.56 0.81
C PHE A 252 10.84 -13.98 0.26
N GLN A 253 11.17 -14.96 1.09
CA GLN A 253 10.97 -16.39 0.82
C GLN A 253 9.76 -16.96 1.57
N ASN A 254 9.33 -16.29 2.64
CA ASN A 254 8.21 -16.69 3.49
C ASN A 254 7.15 -15.59 3.63
N TYR A 255 6.92 -14.81 2.57
CA TYR A 255 6.01 -13.67 2.57
C TYR A 255 4.62 -14.03 3.13
N ASP A 256 3.99 -15.08 2.61
CA ASP A 256 2.65 -15.50 3.03
C ASP A 256 2.61 -15.97 4.50
N GLU A 257 3.68 -16.59 4.99
CA GLU A 257 3.79 -17.02 6.39
C GLU A 257 3.79 -15.82 7.35
N LEU A 258 4.41 -14.70 6.95
CA LEU A 258 4.42 -13.47 7.75
C LEU A 258 3.00 -12.95 7.98
N PHE A 259 2.17 -12.95 6.95
CA PHE A 259 0.77 -12.51 7.07
C PHE A 259 -0.12 -13.56 7.73
N ALA A 260 0.09 -14.85 7.46
CA ALA A 260 -0.63 -15.93 8.11
C ALA A 260 -0.46 -15.94 9.64
N ALA A 261 0.71 -15.49 10.12
CA ALA A 261 1.01 -15.34 11.54
C ALA A 261 0.28 -14.15 12.21
N VAL A 262 -0.34 -13.25 11.45
CA VAL A 262 -1.11 -12.12 11.99
C VAL A 262 -2.52 -12.58 12.38
N PRO A 263 -3.01 -12.25 13.60
CA PRO A 263 -4.35 -12.62 14.03
C PRO A 263 -5.41 -12.19 13.03
N TYR A 264 -6.41 -13.05 12.84
CA TYR A 264 -7.53 -12.78 11.93
C TYR A 264 -8.24 -11.45 12.26
N THR A 265 -8.31 -11.08 13.53
CA THR A 265 -8.90 -9.81 14.02
C THR A 265 -8.17 -8.58 13.50
N VAL A 266 -6.84 -8.64 13.44
CA VAL A 266 -5.98 -7.59 12.89
C VAL A 266 -6.15 -7.55 11.38
N ARG A 267 -6.02 -8.69 10.70
CA ARG A 267 -6.16 -8.77 9.24
C ARG A 267 -7.49 -8.20 8.75
N ARG A 268 -8.61 -8.58 9.36
CA ARG A 268 -9.95 -8.08 8.95
C ARG A 268 -10.18 -6.58 9.20
N THR A 269 -9.35 -5.94 10.04
CA THR A 269 -9.47 -4.51 10.37
C THR A 269 -8.39 -3.65 9.71
N THR A 270 -7.47 -4.25 8.94
CA THR A 270 -6.46 -3.54 8.19
C THR A 270 -6.99 -3.13 6.82
N ASP A 271 -6.74 -1.88 6.42
CA ASP A 271 -7.01 -1.38 5.07
C ASP A 271 -5.72 -1.35 4.22
N GLN A 272 -4.57 -1.07 4.83
CA GLN A 272 -3.27 -1.01 4.16
C GLN A 272 -2.20 -1.64 5.05
N TRP A 273 -1.18 -2.25 4.46
CA TRP A 273 -0.06 -2.81 5.22
C TRP A 273 1.21 -2.02 4.94
N TRP A 274 2.05 -1.87 5.96
CA TRP A 274 3.46 -1.54 5.78
C TRP A 274 4.31 -2.64 6.38
N LEU A 275 4.92 -3.47 5.56
CA LEU A 275 5.88 -4.48 6.00
C LEU A 275 7.25 -3.81 6.19
N LEU A 276 7.59 -3.53 7.44
CA LEU A 276 8.89 -2.97 7.83
C LEU A 276 9.76 -4.05 8.47
N TYR A 277 10.89 -4.38 7.84
CA TYR A 277 11.73 -5.50 8.26
C TYR A 277 13.19 -5.10 8.48
N PRO A 278 13.99 -5.92 9.19
CA PRO A 278 15.41 -5.61 9.40
C PRO A 278 16.18 -5.73 8.09
N GLY A 279 16.84 -4.64 7.66
CA GLY A 279 17.43 -4.55 6.33
C GLY A 279 18.48 -5.61 6.06
N ALA A 280 18.45 -6.21 4.87
CA ALA A 280 19.35 -7.29 4.46
C ALA A 280 20.42 -6.87 3.45
N VAL A 281 20.43 -5.60 3.03
CA VAL A 281 21.41 -5.07 2.07
C VAL A 281 22.85 -5.35 2.57
N PRO A 282 23.71 -5.99 1.76
CA PRO A 282 25.10 -6.28 2.12
C PRO A 282 25.90 -4.99 2.34
N GLN A 283 26.71 -4.98 3.39
CA GLN A 283 27.53 -3.81 3.77
C GLN A 283 28.99 -3.92 3.31
N ALA A 284 29.34 -4.99 2.58
CA ALA A 284 30.67 -5.16 2.02
C ALA A 284 30.96 -4.04 1.00
N PRO A 285 32.09 -3.29 1.10
CA PRO A 285 32.38 -2.15 0.23
C PRO A 285 32.29 -2.47 -1.26
N ALA A 286 32.77 -3.65 -1.67
CA ALA A 286 32.75 -4.10 -3.07
C ALA A 286 31.34 -4.20 -3.68
N ILE A 287 30.30 -4.31 -2.84
CA ILE A 287 28.89 -4.37 -3.24
C ILE A 287 28.21 -3.03 -2.93
N ARG A 288 28.32 -2.55 -1.70
CA ARG A 288 27.65 -1.33 -1.22
C ARG A 288 27.98 -0.10 -2.07
N ASP A 289 29.23 0.02 -2.52
CA ASP A 289 29.72 1.21 -3.23
C ASP A 289 29.52 1.11 -4.76
N THR A 290 29.06 -0.04 -5.28
CA THR A 290 28.98 -0.31 -6.72
C THR A 290 27.61 -0.81 -7.18
N THR A 291 26.76 -1.25 -6.26
CA THR A 291 25.46 -1.84 -6.58
C THR A 291 24.34 -1.08 -5.91
N TRP A 292 23.35 -0.69 -6.72
CA TRP A 292 22.07 -0.19 -6.23
C TRP A 292 21.20 -1.37 -5.78
N PHE A 293 20.52 -1.23 -4.65
CA PHE A 293 19.62 -2.26 -4.13
C PHE A 293 18.18 -1.80 -4.13
N ILE A 294 17.29 -2.69 -4.58
CA ILE A 294 15.86 -2.62 -4.34
C ILE A 294 15.57 -3.48 -3.12
N ALA A 295 15.34 -2.84 -1.98
CA ALA A 295 15.00 -3.46 -0.70
C ALA A 295 13.57 -3.11 -0.23
N GLY A 296 12.78 -2.51 -1.12
CA GLY A 296 11.41 -2.12 -0.85
C GLY A 296 10.65 -1.86 -2.13
N GLY A 297 9.41 -1.40 -2.00
CA GLY A 297 8.48 -1.19 -3.10
C GLY A 297 7.04 -1.38 -2.64
N MET A 298 6.14 -1.59 -3.59
CA MET A 298 4.78 -2.03 -3.32
C MET A 298 4.58 -3.51 -3.67
N SER A 299 3.83 -4.20 -2.83
CA SER A 299 3.30 -5.54 -3.05
C SER A 299 1.80 -5.58 -2.70
N GLY A 300 1.22 -6.77 -2.66
CA GLY A 300 -0.18 -6.98 -2.29
C GLY A 300 -0.32 -8.16 -1.36
N HIS A 301 -1.28 -8.07 -0.44
CA HIS A 301 -1.78 -9.19 0.34
C HIS A 301 -3.29 -9.24 0.17
N ASP A 302 -3.80 -10.35 -0.37
CA ASP A 302 -5.17 -10.45 -0.87
C ASP A 302 -5.53 -9.30 -1.85
N GLN A 303 -6.25 -8.29 -1.37
CA GLN A 303 -6.66 -7.11 -2.12
C GLN A 303 -6.03 -5.82 -1.59
N GLU A 304 -5.32 -5.88 -0.47
CA GLU A 304 -4.77 -4.74 0.24
C GLU A 304 -3.37 -4.37 -0.28
N PRO A 305 -3.04 -3.07 -0.41
CA PRO A 305 -1.69 -2.67 -0.74
C PRO A 305 -0.74 -2.95 0.43
N VAL A 306 0.45 -3.41 0.10
CA VAL A 306 1.54 -3.61 1.05
C VAL A 306 2.72 -2.73 0.65
N PHE A 307 2.95 -1.66 1.39
CA PHE A 307 4.19 -0.89 1.33
C PHE A 307 5.30 -1.73 1.97
N VAL A 308 6.43 -1.89 1.30
CA VAL A 308 7.54 -2.72 1.77
C VAL A 308 8.78 -1.85 1.87
N SER A 309 9.41 -1.81 3.04
CA SER A 309 10.72 -1.17 3.21
C SER A 309 11.49 -1.85 4.32
N ASP A 310 12.80 -1.65 4.35
CA ASP A 310 13.58 -2.02 5.52
C ASP A 310 13.74 -0.88 6.53
N ASP A 311 14.10 -1.24 7.75
CA ASP A 311 14.36 -0.30 8.85
C ASP A 311 15.56 0.61 8.58
N THR A 312 16.51 0.16 7.77
CA THR A 312 17.71 0.91 7.41
C THR A 312 17.33 2.09 6.52
N TRP A 313 16.41 1.92 5.58
CA TRP A 313 15.91 3.00 4.73
C TRP A 313 15.15 4.07 5.56
N LEU A 314 14.41 3.64 6.58
CA LEU A 314 13.70 4.56 7.48
C LEU A 314 14.66 5.35 8.40
N LEU A 315 15.73 4.71 8.86
CA LEU A 315 16.56 5.21 9.96
C LEU A 315 17.95 5.65 9.52
N GLN A 316 18.36 5.36 8.29
CA GLN A 316 19.66 5.68 7.74
C GLN A 316 19.56 6.23 6.32
N ARG A 317 20.37 7.24 6.09
CA ARG A 317 20.69 7.74 4.76
C ARG A 317 21.69 6.80 4.11
N SER A 318 21.37 6.34 2.91
CA SER A 318 22.33 5.67 2.04
C SER A 318 23.33 6.67 1.47
N ARG A 319 24.57 6.23 1.22
CA ARG A 319 25.56 7.02 0.46
C ARG A 319 25.08 7.31 -0.97
N ASN A 320 24.20 6.47 -1.50
CA ASN A 320 23.61 6.63 -2.82
C ASN A 320 22.37 7.55 -2.79
N ASN A 321 22.12 8.25 -1.67
CA ASN A 321 21.13 9.32 -1.69
C ASN A 321 21.61 10.48 -2.58
N GLN A 322 20.67 11.37 -2.91
CA GLN A 322 20.91 12.50 -3.81
C GLN A 322 21.90 13.55 -3.27
N TYR A 323 22.41 13.38 -2.05
CA TYR A 323 23.35 14.28 -1.39
C TYR A 323 24.71 13.62 -1.08
N GLY A 324 24.91 12.36 -1.49
CA GLY A 324 26.18 11.63 -1.36
C GLY A 324 26.61 11.28 0.08
N ALA A 325 25.73 11.43 1.07
CA ALA A 325 26.09 11.30 2.49
C ALA A 325 25.33 10.20 3.20
N ALA A 326 26.08 9.27 3.79
CA ALA A 326 25.54 8.23 4.67
C ALA A 326 25.46 8.71 6.13
N GLY A 327 24.56 8.13 6.91
CA GLY A 327 24.44 8.38 8.35
C GLY A 327 23.01 8.21 8.86
N PRO A 328 22.74 8.48 10.15
CA PRO A 328 21.38 8.42 10.69
C PRO A 328 20.46 9.42 9.96
N SER A 329 19.23 8.99 9.66
CA SER A 329 18.19 9.86 9.11
C SER A 329 17.64 10.78 10.21
N THR A 330 17.54 12.06 9.89
CA THR A 330 16.89 13.09 10.70
C THR A 330 15.37 13.08 10.50
N THR A 331 14.65 13.81 11.35
CA THR A 331 13.21 14.09 11.15
C THR A 331 12.98 14.79 9.81
N GLU A 332 13.84 15.76 9.47
CA GLU A 332 13.77 16.49 8.21
C GLU A 332 14.00 15.61 6.99
N ASP A 333 14.90 14.62 7.08
CA ASP A 333 15.07 13.62 6.01
C ASP A 333 13.77 12.84 5.79
N ARG A 334 13.12 12.38 6.87
CA ARG A 334 11.87 11.62 6.76
C ARG A 334 10.73 12.45 6.20
N LEU A 335 10.57 13.69 6.69
CA LEU A 335 9.52 14.61 6.23
C LEU A 335 9.70 15.03 4.77
N ASN A 336 10.93 15.07 4.27
CA ASN A 336 11.24 15.51 2.92
C ASN A 336 11.17 14.35 1.91
N TYR A 337 11.78 13.21 2.24
CA TYR A 337 11.93 12.08 1.33
C TYR A 337 10.72 11.12 1.30
N PHE A 338 10.18 10.72 2.45
CA PHE A 338 9.11 9.70 2.48
C PHE A 338 7.83 10.11 1.73
N PRO A 339 7.43 11.39 1.67
CA PRO A 339 6.33 11.79 0.79
C PRO A 339 6.53 11.40 -0.66
N GLN A 340 7.77 11.41 -1.18
CA GLN A 340 8.07 10.95 -2.52
C GLN A 340 7.86 9.44 -2.64
N TRP A 341 8.52 8.67 -1.78
CA TRP A 341 8.44 7.20 -1.84
C TRP A 341 7.01 6.70 -1.63
N ILE A 342 6.30 7.16 -0.59
CA ILE A 342 4.93 6.72 -0.31
C ILE A 342 3.98 7.12 -1.46
N HIS A 343 4.13 8.32 -2.04
CA HIS A 343 3.27 8.73 -3.13
C HIS A 343 3.51 7.91 -4.40
N HIS A 344 4.76 7.56 -4.69
CA HIS A 344 5.14 6.63 -5.76
C HIS A 344 4.45 5.27 -5.57
N GLU A 345 4.61 4.64 -4.40
CA GLU A 345 3.98 3.34 -4.12
C GLU A 345 2.45 3.45 -4.12
N PHE A 346 1.88 4.53 -3.61
CA PHE A 346 0.44 4.75 -3.63
C PHE A 346 -0.12 4.81 -5.06
N PHE A 347 0.65 5.30 -6.03
CA PHE A 347 0.20 5.36 -7.42
C PHE A 347 0.20 4.00 -8.12
N HIS A 348 1.12 3.10 -7.78
CA HIS A 348 0.98 1.70 -8.17
C HIS A 348 -0.34 1.13 -7.62
N HIS A 349 -0.70 1.43 -6.37
CA HIS A 349 -1.96 0.95 -5.80
C HIS A 349 -3.17 1.50 -6.56
N LEU A 350 -3.18 2.79 -6.87
CA LEU A 350 -4.26 3.41 -7.62
C LEU A 350 -4.37 2.82 -9.03
N ALA A 351 -3.26 2.57 -9.73
CA ALA A 351 -3.28 1.95 -11.03
C ALA A 351 -3.92 0.55 -10.99
N GLN A 352 -3.59 -0.25 -9.98
CA GLN A 352 -4.22 -1.56 -9.75
C GLN A 352 -5.70 -1.45 -9.37
N ARG A 353 -6.09 -0.39 -8.63
CA ARG A 353 -7.48 -0.16 -8.23
C ARG A 353 -8.37 0.45 -9.29
N TYR A 354 -7.77 1.06 -10.30
CA TYR A 354 -8.46 1.68 -11.42
C TYR A 354 -7.91 1.14 -12.75
N PRO A 355 -8.01 -0.18 -13.01
CA PRO A 355 -7.52 -0.76 -14.27
C PRO A 355 -8.19 -0.10 -15.49
N GLU A 356 -9.44 0.35 -15.34
CA GLU A 356 -10.20 1.06 -16.38
C GLU A 356 -9.57 2.41 -16.79
N LEU A 357 -8.68 2.97 -15.97
CA LEU A 357 -8.02 4.24 -16.25
C LEU A 357 -6.66 4.08 -16.92
N ALA A 358 -6.14 2.86 -17.00
CA ALA A 358 -4.83 2.57 -17.58
C ALA A 358 -3.75 3.56 -17.10
N LEU A 359 -3.70 3.79 -15.78
CA LEU A 359 -2.71 4.70 -15.16
C LEU A 359 -1.28 4.14 -15.21
N GLU A 360 -1.16 2.82 -15.35
CA GLU A 360 0.12 2.11 -15.47
C GLU A 360 -0.03 0.86 -16.36
N PRO A 361 -0.21 1.03 -17.69
CA PRO A 361 -0.40 -0.10 -18.61
C PRO A 361 0.80 -1.05 -18.63
N THR A 362 2.00 -0.52 -18.41
CA THR A 362 3.20 -1.30 -18.12
C THR A 362 3.90 -0.74 -16.90
N PRO A 363 4.67 -1.57 -16.15
CA PRO A 363 5.35 -1.13 -14.95
C PRO A 363 6.14 0.17 -15.15
N HIS A 364 5.88 1.17 -14.33
CA HIS A 364 6.51 2.49 -14.34
C HIS A 364 6.37 3.25 -15.67
N SER A 365 5.34 2.97 -16.46
CA SER A 365 5.09 3.65 -17.75
C SER A 365 4.96 5.18 -17.63
N TRP A 366 4.63 5.72 -16.45
CA TRP A 366 4.67 7.15 -16.18
C TRP A 366 6.08 7.76 -16.24
N ALA A 367 7.15 6.96 -16.26
CA ALA A 367 8.50 7.48 -16.53
C ALA A 367 8.68 7.85 -18.02
N ASP A 368 7.89 7.25 -18.93
CA ASP A 368 7.90 7.60 -20.34
C ASP A 368 6.96 8.76 -20.63
N ARG A 369 7.52 9.98 -20.67
CA ARG A 369 6.76 11.20 -20.93
C ARG A 369 6.03 11.19 -22.28
N LEU A 370 6.53 10.44 -23.27
CA LEU A 370 5.89 10.32 -24.58
C LEU A 370 4.65 9.43 -24.54
N ALA A 371 4.54 8.54 -23.55
CA ALA A 371 3.39 7.69 -23.34
C ALA A 371 2.27 8.37 -22.51
N TRP A 372 2.51 9.57 -22.00
CA TRP A 372 1.51 10.27 -21.20
C TRP A 372 0.33 10.74 -22.05
N PRO A 373 -0.87 10.81 -21.44
CA PRO A 373 -2.03 11.45 -22.06
C PRO A 373 -1.73 12.88 -22.52
N ALA A 374 -2.23 13.25 -23.70
CA ALA A 374 -1.91 14.53 -24.35
C ALA A 374 -2.40 15.77 -23.56
N ASP A 375 -3.37 15.60 -22.67
CA ASP A 375 -3.89 16.64 -21.78
C ASP A 375 -3.06 16.81 -20.49
N PHE A 376 -2.04 15.97 -20.28
CA PHE A 376 -1.10 16.13 -19.17
C PHE A 376 0.00 17.09 -19.60
N VAL A 377 0.22 18.13 -18.81
CA VAL A 377 1.14 19.23 -19.12
C VAL A 377 2.38 19.26 -18.22
N GLY A 378 2.39 18.43 -17.18
CA GLY A 378 3.52 18.23 -16.27
C GLY A 378 4.78 17.74 -16.96
N ALA A 379 5.90 17.75 -16.24
CA ALA A 379 7.16 17.23 -16.76
C ALA A 379 7.77 16.12 -15.89
N HIS A 380 7.27 16.01 -14.66
CA HIS A 380 7.86 15.18 -13.61
C HIS A 380 6.87 14.12 -13.12
N GLU A 381 7.37 13.02 -12.57
CA GLU A 381 6.55 11.90 -12.07
C GLU A 381 5.47 12.39 -11.09
N SER A 382 5.81 13.29 -10.17
CA SER A 382 4.82 13.88 -9.25
C SER A 382 3.78 14.76 -9.94
N ASP A 383 4.07 15.31 -11.12
CA ASP A 383 3.07 15.99 -11.94
C ASP A 383 2.11 15.00 -12.58
N TYR A 384 2.62 13.88 -13.12
CA TYR A 384 1.77 12.78 -13.62
C TYR A 384 0.78 12.34 -12.55
N TYR A 385 1.28 12.10 -11.34
CA TYR A 385 0.44 11.69 -10.21
C TYR A 385 -0.62 12.74 -9.87
N ASN A 386 -0.24 14.01 -9.78
CA ASN A 386 -1.21 15.07 -9.51
C ASN A 386 -2.29 15.18 -10.59
N GLU A 387 -1.90 15.11 -11.87
CA GLU A 387 -2.82 15.19 -12.99
C GLU A 387 -3.69 13.93 -13.13
N ALA A 388 -3.13 12.74 -12.91
CA ALA A 388 -3.88 11.49 -12.84
C ALA A 388 -4.91 11.51 -11.71
N MET A 389 -4.52 11.95 -10.51
CA MET A 389 -5.46 12.12 -9.40
C MET A 389 -6.60 13.06 -9.79
N ARG A 390 -6.29 14.26 -10.29
CA ARG A 390 -7.30 15.30 -10.52
C ARG A 390 -8.16 15.08 -11.77
N ARG A 391 -7.56 14.59 -12.86
CA ARG A 391 -8.19 14.46 -14.18
C ARG A 391 -8.74 13.07 -14.49
N ARG A 392 -8.33 12.05 -13.74
CA ARG A 392 -8.78 10.66 -13.94
C ARG A 392 -9.43 10.08 -12.69
N VAL A 393 -8.78 10.12 -11.54
CA VAL A 393 -9.31 9.47 -10.33
C VAL A 393 -10.50 10.26 -9.77
N LEU A 394 -10.35 11.58 -9.59
CA LEU A 394 -11.37 12.44 -9.00
C LEU A 394 -12.41 12.97 -10.00
N ALA A 395 -12.11 12.92 -11.29
CA ALA A 395 -13.03 13.22 -12.39
C ALA A 395 -12.73 12.19 -13.48
N PRO A 396 -13.66 11.47 -14.13
CA PRO A 396 -15.13 11.37 -14.03
C PRO A 396 -15.65 10.22 -13.12
N ASN A 397 -14.79 9.57 -12.34
CA ASN A 397 -15.09 8.31 -11.65
C ASN A 397 -15.74 8.46 -10.26
N GLY A 398 -16.80 9.26 -10.13
CA GLY A 398 -17.52 9.40 -8.85
C GLY A 398 -16.82 10.22 -7.75
N GLY A 399 -15.63 10.76 -8.05
CA GLY A 399 -14.93 11.75 -7.23
C GLY A 399 -14.38 11.24 -5.91
N SER A 400 -14.14 12.17 -4.98
CA SER A 400 -13.53 11.89 -3.67
C SER A 400 -14.28 10.82 -2.85
N ALA A 401 -15.59 10.64 -3.07
CA ALA A 401 -16.37 9.61 -2.41
C ALA A 401 -16.04 8.20 -2.93
N GLU A 402 -15.91 8.05 -4.25
CA GLU A 402 -15.52 6.78 -4.85
C GLU A 402 -14.07 6.42 -4.52
N LEU A 403 -13.16 7.41 -4.53
CA LEU A 403 -11.79 7.20 -4.06
C LEU A 403 -11.78 6.67 -2.62
N ALA A 404 -12.47 7.36 -1.70
CA ALA A 404 -12.56 6.90 -0.31
C ALA A 404 -13.07 5.44 -0.22
N ARG A 405 -14.09 5.12 -0.99
CA ARG A 405 -14.66 3.77 -1.06
C ARG A 405 -13.66 2.71 -1.51
N ARG A 406 -12.84 2.99 -2.51
CA ARG A 406 -11.84 2.04 -3.04
C ARG A 406 -10.60 1.89 -2.17
N LEU A 407 -10.36 2.84 -1.25
CA LEU A 407 -9.25 2.78 -0.30
C LEU A 407 -9.55 1.92 0.93
N TRP A 408 -10.81 1.73 1.31
CA TRP A 408 -11.15 0.82 2.41
C TRP A 408 -11.14 -0.63 1.92
N HIS A 409 -10.26 -1.43 2.52
CA HIS A 409 -10.12 -2.85 2.25
C HIS A 409 -10.56 -3.72 3.41
N LYS A 410 -10.65 -3.14 4.62
CA LYS A 410 -11.15 -3.87 5.79
C LYS A 410 -12.50 -4.50 5.46
N ARG A 411 -12.67 -5.75 5.89
CA ARG A 411 -13.92 -6.46 5.66
C ARG A 411 -15.06 -5.75 6.39
N PRO A 412 -16.27 -5.68 5.82
CA PRO A 412 -17.39 -5.04 6.48
C PRO A 412 -17.65 -5.69 7.84
N GLY A 413 -17.89 -4.87 8.87
CA GLY A 413 -18.33 -5.40 10.17
C GLY A 413 -19.73 -6.02 10.07
N VAL A 414 -20.09 -6.87 11.04
CA VAL A 414 -21.42 -7.50 11.16
C VAL A 414 -22.59 -6.50 11.03
N ALA A 415 -22.39 -5.24 11.46
CA ALA A 415 -23.40 -4.19 11.33
C ALA A 415 -23.73 -3.82 9.88
N PHE A 416 -22.77 -3.90 8.94
CA PHE A 416 -23.04 -3.65 7.52
C PHE A 416 -23.82 -4.79 6.89
N PHE A 417 -23.48 -6.03 7.25
CA PHE A 417 -24.21 -7.20 6.77
C PHE A 417 -25.65 -7.20 7.29
N GLY A 418 -25.89 -6.77 8.53
CA GLY A 418 -27.24 -6.65 9.10
C GLY A 418 -28.17 -5.68 8.35
N LEU A 419 -27.65 -4.82 7.46
CA LEU A 419 -28.46 -3.95 6.60
C LEU A 419 -28.98 -4.69 5.37
N LEU A 420 -28.27 -5.72 4.92
CA LEU A 420 -28.56 -6.48 3.72
C LEU A 420 -29.47 -7.68 4.03
N ASP A 421 -30.41 -7.92 3.13
CA ASP A 421 -31.16 -9.18 3.11
C ASP A 421 -30.46 -10.19 2.20
N VAL A 422 -30.91 -11.46 2.29
CA VAL A 422 -30.50 -12.49 1.33
C VAL A 422 -30.85 -12.15 -0.12
N GLN A 423 -31.75 -11.19 -0.39
CA GLN A 423 -32.00 -10.76 -1.78
C GLN A 423 -30.84 -9.98 -2.36
N ALA A 424 -30.10 -9.23 -1.54
CA ALA A 424 -28.97 -8.45 -1.99
C ALA A 424 -27.86 -9.30 -2.63
N ILE A 425 -27.73 -10.57 -2.25
CA ILE A 425 -26.71 -11.51 -2.77
C ILE A 425 -27.16 -12.34 -3.98
N LEU A 426 -28.44 -12.29 -4.36
CA LEU A 426 -28.90 -12.98 -5.57
C LEU A 426 -28.41 -12.25 -6.82
N GLY A 427 -28.09 -13.01 -7.87
CA GLY A 427 -27.71 -12.45 -9.16
C GLY A 427 -26.55 -13.17 -9.82
N ARG A 428 -26.09 -12.58 -10.92
CA ARG A 428 -25.00 -13.10 -11.74
C ARG A 428 -23.67 -12.48 -11.34
N TYR A 429 -22.62 -13.31 -11.34
CA TYR A 429 -21.28 -12.91 -10.96
C TYR A 429 -20.26 -13.49 -11.94
N GLU A 430 -19.17 -12.76 -12.17
CA GLU A 430 -18.08 -13.17 -13.05
C GLU A 430 -16.71 -12.72 -12.55
N VAL A 431 -15.67 -13.50 -12.84
CA VAL A 431 -14.28 -13.07 -12.59
C VAL A 431 -13.82 -12.20 -13.77
N PRO A 432 -13.44 -10.93 -13.56
CA PRO A 432 -12.99 -10.05 -14.62
C PRO A 432 -11.53 -10.37 -15.00
N VAL A 433 -11.32 -11.45 -15.76
CA VAL A 433 -9.99 -11.80 -16.31
C VAL A 433 -9.96 -11.51 -17.80
N GLU A 434 -9.03 -10.65 -18.22
CA GLU A 434 -8.81 -10.36 -19.62
C GLU A 434 -8.22 -11.59 -20.34
N GLY A 435 -8.90 -12.06 -21.39
CA GLY A 435 -8.43 -13.18 -22.22
C GLY A 435 -8.72 -14.60 -21.70
N ALA A 436 -9.29 -14.75 -20.49
CA ALA A 436 -9.68 -16.06 -19.96
C ALA A 436 -11.20 -16.13 -19.71
N THR A 437 -11.93 -16.72 -20.67
CA THR A 437 -13.35 -17.02 -20.51
C THR A 437 -13.53 -18.53 -20.48
N ASN A 438 -13.42 -19.13 -19.28
CA ASN A 438 -13.95 -20.48 -19.09
C ASN A 438 -15.28 -20.39 -18.34
N ASP A 439 -16.15 -21.36 -18.58
CA ASP A 439 -17.52 -21.34 -18.07
C ASP A 439 -17.60 -21.58 -16.54
N TRP A 440 -16.45 -21.76 -15.86
CA TRP A 440 -16.38 -21.82 -14.40
C TRP A 440 -16.25 -20.43 -13.75
N LEU A 441 -15.73 -19.44 -14.49
CA LEU A 441 -15.51 -18.08 -13.98
C LEU A 441 -16.76 -17.19 -14.04
N ARG A 442 -17.92 -17.78 -14.34
CA ARG A 442 -19.22 -17.10 -14.41
C ARG A 442 -20.27 -17.97 -13.76
N GLY A 443 -21.16 -17.38 -12.98
CA GLY A 443 -22.27 -18.12 -12.40
C GLY A 443 -23.33 -17.25 -11.78
N VAL A 444 -24.38 -17.89 -11.28
CA VAL A 444 -25.55 -17.25 -10.69
C VAL A 444 -25.82 -17.81 -9.30
N ILE A 445 -26.17 -16.93 -8.37
CA ILE A 445 -26.79 -17.33 -7.10
C ILE A 445 -28.30 -17.16 -7.21
N GLU A 446 -29.01 -18.26 -6.99
CA GLU A 446 -30.47 -18.32 -6.98
C GLU A 446 -30.99 -18.93 -5.69
N ARG A 447 -32.28 -18.73 -5.41
CA ARG A 447 -32.97 -19.43 -4.33
C ARG A 447 -33.18 -20.89 -4.74
N HIS A 448 -32.77 -21.81 -3.88
CA HIS A 448 -33.12 -23.20 -4.00
C HIS A 448 -34.56 -23.42 -3.46
N PRO A 449 -35.40 -24.21 -4.15
CA PRO A 449 -36.82 -24.35 -3.83
C PRO A 449 -37.14 -25.11 -2.52
N GLN A 450 -36.13 -25.69 -1.86
CA GLN A 450 -36.32 -26.35 -0.55
C GLN A 450 -36.36 -25.31 0.57
N ALA A 451 -37.01 -25.62 1.70
CA ALA A 451 -37.00 -24.76 2.89
C ALA A 451 -35.66 -24.89 3.64
N GLY A 452 -35.03 -23.77 3.99
CA GLY A 452 -33.80 -23.75 4.78
C GLY A 452 -34.03 -23.56 6.26
N GLN A 453 -32.94 -23.48 7.01
CA GLN A 453 -33.00 -23.12 8.42
C GLN A 453 -33.63 -21.73 8.59
N ALA A 454 -34.48 -21.59 9.61
CA ALA A 454 -35.16 -20.34 9.98
C ALA A 454 -36.06 -19.70 8.89
N GLY A 455 -36.55 -20.48 7.90
CA GLY A 455 -37.50 -19.97 6.90
C GLY A 455 -36.86 -19.15 5.76
N VAL A 456 -35.52 -19.14 5.67
CA VAL A 456 -34.80 -18.59 4.52
C VAL A 456 -34.52 -19.73 3.54
N PRO A 457 -34.89 -19.64 2.25
CA PRO A 457 -34.60 -20.69 1.29
C PRO A 457 -33.07 -20.83 1.12
N PRO A 458 -32.47 -22.05 1.19
CA PRO A 458 -31.11 -22.33 0.79
C PRO A 458 -30.80 -21.67 -0.53
N LEU A 459 -29.57 -21.21 -0.70
CA LEU A 459 -29.11 -20.64 -1.95
C LEU A 459 -28.39 -21.72 -2.75
N ARG A 460 -28.30 -21.53 -4.06
CA ARG A 460 -27.54 -22.40 -4.94
C ARG A 460 -26.68 -21.54 -5.86
N TRP A 461 -25.41 -21.87 -5.94
CA TRP A 461 -24.53 -21.38 -6.99
C TRP A 461 -24.59 -22.34 -8.18
N THR A 462 -24.70 -21.81 -9.38
CA THR A 462 -24.56 -22.56 -10.64
C THR A 462 -23.65 -21.79 -11.57
N ASN A 463 -22.54 -22.39 -12.01
CA ASN A 463 -21.68 -21.79 -13.03
C ASN A 463 -22.18 -22.07 -14.45
N ASP A 464 -21.66 -21.34 -15.43
CA ASP A 464 -22.03 -21.52 -16.84
C ASP A 464 -21.63 -22.91 -17.38
N ALA A 465 -20.69 -23.61 -16.72
CA ALA A 465 -20.33 -25.00 -17.03
C ALA A 465 -21.36 -26.03 -16.53
N GLY A 466 -22.45 -25.58 -15.89
CA GLY A 466 -23.53 -26.43 -15.38
C GLY A 466 -23.23 -27.10 -14.03
N VAL A 467 -22.09 -26.80 -13.41
CA VAL A 467 -21.74 -27.30 -12.07
C VAL A 467 -22.40 -26.41 -11.04
N SER A 468 -23.03 -27.03 -10.03
CA SER A 468 -23.77 -26.32 -9.00
C SER A 468 -23.59 -26.93 -7.63
N TRP A 469 -23.68 -26.09 -6.60
CA TRP A 469 -23.60 -26.52 -5.20
C TRP A 469 -24.44 -25.63 -4.28
N GLY A 470 -24.78 -26.17 -3.12
CA GLY A 470 -25.55 -25.46 -2.09
C GLY A 470 -24.75 -24.32 -1.45
N LEU A 471 -25.44 -23.26 -1.05
CA LEU A 471 -24.91 -22.14 -0.28
C LEU A 471 -25.85 -21.85 0.90
N THR A 472 -25.29 -21.77 2.10
CA THR A 472 -26.03 -21.44 3.33
C THR A 472 -25.55 -20.09 3.86
N PRO A 473 -26.37 -19.03 3.76
CA PRO A 473 -26.03 -17.73 4.35
C PRO A 473 -26.22 -17.75 5.87
N ASP A 474 -25.33 -17.06 6.59
CA ASP A 474 -25.50 -16.79 8.02
C ASP A 474 -26.45 -15.60 8.23
N VAL A 475 -27.67 -15.89 8.70
CA VAL A 475 -28.78 -14.93 8.79
C VAL A 475 -29.43 -14.85 10.17
N ASP A 476 -30.04 -13.72 10.49
CA ASP A 476 -30.91 -13.56 11.65
C ASP A 476 -32.33 -14.08 11.41
N ALA A 477 -33.18 -14.00 12.44
CA ALA A 477 -34.56 -14.47 12.38
C ALA A 477 -35.43 -13.67 11.39
N GLN A 478 -34.93 -12.52 10.91
CA GLN A 478 -35.58 -11.64 9.94
C GLN A 478 -35.01 -11.83 8.53
N GLY A 479 -34.07 -12.77 8.33
CA GLY A 479 -33.42 -13.03 7.05
C GLY A 479 -32.38 -11.98 6.64
N LYS A 480 -31.91 -11.16 7.60
CA LYS A 480 -30.77 -10.25 7.41
C LYS A 480 -29.47 -10.99 7.60
N LEU A 481 -28.44 -10.62 6.84
CA LEU A 481 -27.14 -11.26 6.97
C LEU A 481 -26.50 -10.90 8.33
N ARG A 482 -26.05 -11.89 9.11
CA ARG A 482 -25.25 -11.66 10.32
C ARG A 482 -23.78 -11.47 9.97
N SER A 483 -23.32 -12.13 8.91
CA SER A 483 -21.98 -12.03 8.38
C SER A 483 -22.00 -12.06 6.85
N GLY A 484 -20.85 -11.78 6.24
CA GLY A 484 -20.65 -11.94 4.81
C GLY A 484 -20.36 -13.37 4.39
N VAL A 485 -20.40 -14.34 5.29
CA VAL A 485 -19.95 -15.71 4.98
C VAL A 485 -21.12 -16.54 4.47
N LEU A 486 -20.93 -17.20 3.32
CA LEU A 486 -21.81 -18.21 2.76
C LEU A 486 -21.11 -19.57 2.85
N THR A 487 -21.62 -20.48 3.68
CA THR A 487 -21.06 -21.82 3.80
C THR A 487 -21.43 -22.64 2.57
N THR A 488 -20.44 -23.25 1.92
CA THR A 488 -20.68 -24.11 0.74
C THR A 488 -21.18 -25.50 1.17
N GLY A 489 -22.05 -26.09 0.34
CA GLY A 489 -22.56 -27.43 0.53
C GLY A 489 -21.48 -28.49 0.27
N ALA A 490 -21.70 -29.71 0.77
CA ALA A 490 -20.79 -30.83 0.54
C ALA A 490 -20.71 -31.26 -0.93
N ASP A 491 -21.62 -30.77 -1.77
CA ASP A 491 -21.65 -30.93 -3.22
C ASP A 491 -20.73 -29.95 -3.97
N ASN A 492 -20.07 -29.03 -3.26
CA ASN A 492 -19.03 -28.17 -3.81
C ASN A 492 -17.78 -28.99 -4.17
N PRO A 493 -17.32 -29.03 -5.44
CA PRO A 493 -16.12 -29.76 -5.84
C PRO A 493 -14.84 -29.22 -5.20
N TYR A 494 -14.88 -28.01 -4.62
CA TYR A 494 -13.78 -27.37 -3.92
C TYR A 494 -13.95 -27.38 -2.39
N ALA A 495 -14.88 -28.15 -1.82
CA ALA A 495 -15.21 -28.07 -0.39
C ALA A 495 -14.01 -28.25 0.55
N SER A 496 -12.97 -28.98 0.14
CA SER A 496 -11.74 -29.18 0.92
C SER A 496 -10.79 -27.97 0.95
N THR A 497 -10.85 -27.10 -0.06
CA THR A 497 -9.96 -25.95 -0.22
C THR A 497 -10.67 -24.62 -0.07
N LEU A 498 -11.95 -24.55 -0.45
CA LEU A 498 -12.81 -23.37 -0.41
C LEU A 498 -14.16 -23.74 0.23
N PRO A 499 -14.20 -23.91 1.56
CA PRO A 499 -15.44 -24.30 2.25
C PRO A 499 -16.46 -23.16 2.33
N THR A 500 -16.07 -21.92 2.05
CA THR A 500 -16.93 -20.72 2.17
C THR A 500 -16.77 -19.80 0.97
N MET A 501 -17.82 -19.03 0.67
CA MET A 501 -17.77 -17.83 -0.18
C MET A 501 -17.97 -16.59 0.68
N ASP A 502 -17.15 -15.56 0.49
CA ASP A 502 -17.27 -14.31 1.25
C ASP A 502 -17.93 -13.21 0.41
N VAL A 503 -18.98 -12.59 0.92
CA VAL A 503 -19.67 -11.44 0.33
C VAL A 503 -18.80 -10.20 0.46
N VAL A 504 -18.45 -9.61 -0.67
CA VAL A 504 -17.68 -8.37 -0.75
C VAL A 504 -18.62 -7.21 -1.03
N LEU A 505 -18.57 -6.17 -0.21
CA LEU A 505 -19.46 -5.01 -0.32
C LEU A 505 -18.77 -3.80 -0.96
N ASN A 506 -19.52 -3.04 -1.75
CA ASN A 506 -19.25 -1.63 -1.99
C ASN A 506 -19.76 -0.85 -0.76
N MET A 507 -18.89 -0.60 0.21
CA MET A 507 -19.29 0.05 1.47
C MET A 507 -19.47 1.56 1.30
N ASP A 508 -20.66 2.08 1.59
CA ASP A 508 -20.85 3.53 1.79
C ASP A 508 -20.86 3.83 3.28
N PHE A 509 -19.71 4.20 3.85
CA PHE A 509 -19.64 4.49 5.29
C PHE A 509 -20.38 5.76 5.71
N ALA A 510 -20.64 6.68 4.79
CA ALA A 510 -21.41 7.89 5.07
C ALA A 510 -22.91 7.61 5.09
N ALA A 511 -23.36 6.65 4.27
CA ALA A 511 -24.73 6.16 4.25
C ALA A 511 -24.74 4.62 4.15
N PRO A 512 -24.50 3.89 5.27
CA PRO A 512 -24.36 2.43 5.26
C PRO A 512 -25.48 1.66 4.54
N LYS A 513 -26.70 2.20 4.57
CA LYS A 513 -27.88 1.66 3.86
C LYS A 513 -27.77 1.67 2.33
N ARG A 514 -26.84 2.43 1.75
CA ARG A 514 -26.55 2.47 0.31
C ARG A 514 -25.48 1.47 -0.11
N SER A 515 -24.89 0.74 0.85
CA SER A 515 -23.91 -0.29 0.52
C SER A 515 -24.57 -1.40 -0.29
N THR A 516 -23.86 -1.89 -1.30
CA THR A 516 -24.34 -2.96 -2.18
C THR A 516 -23.37 -4.11 -2.22
N VAL A 517 -23.84 -5.29 -2.61
CA VAL A 517 -22.96 -6.43 -2.90
C VAL A 517 -22.19 -6.13 -4.18
N ARG A 518 -20.86 -6.07 -4.07
CA ARG A 518 -19.92 -5.85 -5.17
C ARG A 518 -19.54 -7.15 -5.84
N ALA A 519 -19.17 -8.13 -5.04
CA ALA A 519 -18.56 -9.36 -5.49
C ALA A 519 -18.74 -10.49 -4.46
N LEU A 520 -18.33 -11.67 -4.84
CA LEU A 520 -18.12 -12.82 -3.96
C LEU A 520 -16.66 -13.24 -4.07
N TRP A 521 -16.00 -13.48 -2.95
CA TRP A 521 -14.67 -14.05 -2.93
C TRP A 521 -14.74 -15.57 -2.75
N PHE A 522 -14.19 -16.29 -3.72
CA PHE A 522 -14.13 -17.76 -3.74
C PHE A 522 -12.86 -18.23 -4.46
N GLY A 523 -11.70 -18.03 -3.82
CA GLY A 523 -10.40 -18.22 -4.47
C GLY A 523 -10.08 -17.17 -5.55
N GLY A 524 -10.85 -16.08 -5.57
CA GLY A 524 -10.83 -14.98 -6.55
C GLY A 524 -12.09 -14.14 -6.45
N ASP A 525 -12.08 -12.91 -6.97
CA ASP A 525 -13.23 -11.99 -6.96
C ASP A 525 -14.18 -12.28 -8.12
N PHE A 526 -15.36 -12.81 -7.82
CA PHE A 526 -16.49 -12.89 -8.73
C PHE A 526 -17.32 -11.61 -8.60
N VAL A 527 -17.08 -10.64 -9.48
CA VAL A 527 -17.75 -9.34 -9.49
C VAL A 527 -19.19 -9.48 -9.99
N ARG A 528 -20.12 -8.81 -9.31
CA ARG A 528 -21.54 -8.82 -9.66
C ARG A 528 -21.76 -8.12 -11.00
N VAL A 529 -22.45 -8.79 -11.90
CA VAL A 529 -22.87 -8.24 -13.19
C VAL A 529 -24.21 -7.52 -13.01
N PRO A 530 -24.41 -6.33 -13.60
CA PRO A 530 -25.65 -5.56 -13.50
C PRO A 530 -26.92 -6.31 -13.93
#